data_AF-A0A0Q7C5L7-F1
#
_entry.id   AF-A0A0Q7C5L7-F1
#
_cell.length_a   1.000
_cell.length_b   1.000
_cell.length_c   1.000
_cell.angle_alpha   90.00
_cell.angle_beta   90.00
_cell.angle_gamma   90.00
#
_symmetry.space_group_name_H-M   'P 1'
#
loop_
_entity.id
_entity.type
_entity.pdbx_description
1 polymer ?
#
loop_
_entity_poly.entity_id
_entity_poly.type
_entity_poly.pdbx_seq_one_letter_code
_entity_poly.pdbx_strand_id
1 'polypeptide(L)'
;MVQGRSVATLGRGMALVKVGKAPRAVVRPEDNTTELLKKAARALDKPGIDRSVVFRGPNAARIFAYSAYPQDPTQVIREAADGTKVIGRLVDGRFRASKA
;
A
#
# COMPACT_ATOMS: atom_id res chain seq x y z
N MET A 1 22.01 20.81 -17.88
CA MET A 1 21.91 21.67 -19.07
C MET A 1 21.56 20.77 -20.25
N VAL A 2 20.39 20.97 -20.89
CA VAL A 2 19.93 20.10 -21.98
C VAL A 2 20.47 20.67 -23.30
N GLN A 3 21.26 19.88 -24.04
CA GLN A 3 21.71 20.20 -25.40
C GLN A 3 20.87 19.43 -26.42
N GLY A 4 20.34 20.10 -27.45
CA GLY A 4 19.49 19.48 -28.46
C GLY A 4 19.38 20.33 -29.74
N ARG A 5 18.99 19.69 -30.85
CA ARG A 5 18.84 20.34 -32.17
C ARG A 5 17.38 20.74 -32.38
N SER A 6 17.13 22.01 -32.70
CA SER A 6 15.79 22.45 -33.10
C SER A 6 15.36 21.75 -34.38
N VAL A 7 14.15 21.19 -34.39
CA VAL A 7 13.58 20.44 -35.51
C VAL A 7 12.45 21.20 -36.17
N ALA A 8 11.74 22.05 -35.41
CA ALA A 8 10.73 22.97 -35.92
C ALA A 8 10.50 24.11 -34.92
N THR A 9 10.21 25.30 -35.42
CA THR A 9 9.71 26.41 -34.61
C THR A 9 8.19 26.50 -34.78
N LEU A 10 7.46 26.40 -33.68
CA LEU A 10 6.02 26.56 -33.64
C LEU A 10 5.69 28.03 -33.36
N GLY A 11 4.58 28.53 -33.90
CA GLY A 11 4.14 29.90 -33.66
C GLY A 11 4.04 30.25 -32.16
N ARG A 12 4.14 31.54 -31.83
CA ARG A 12 4.17 32.07 -30.44
C ARG A 12 5.45 31.77 -29.66
N GLY A 13 6.60 31.67 -30.34
CA GLY A 13 7.90 31.57 -29.67
C GLY A 13 8.22 30.19 -29.08
N MET A 14 7.54 29.14 -29.54
CA MET A 14 7.78 27.77 -29.10
C MET A 14 8.70 27.04 -30.09
N ALA A 15 9.57 26.15 -29.61
CA ALA A 15 10.43 25.33 -30.47
C ALA A 15 10.37 23.85 -30.07
N LEU A 16 10.26 22.97 -31.07
CA LEU A 16 10.42 21.54 -30.94
C LEU A 16 11.92 21.21 -31.02
N VAL A 17 12.49 20.72 -29.92
CA VAL A 17 13.89 20.34 -29.83
C VAL A 17 14.02 18.82 -29.74
N LYS A 18 14.74 18.21 -30.69
CA LYS A 18 15.13 16.79 -30.59
C LYS A 18 16.29 16.70 -29.62
N VAL A 19 15.98 16.24 -28.43
CA VAL A 19 16.97 15.87 -27.42
C VAL A 19 17.43 14.45 -27.73
N GLY A 20 18.73 14.18 -27.63
CA GLY A 20 19.27 12.81 -27.76
C GLY A 20 18.64 11.86 -26.74
N LYS A 21 18.83 10.55 -26.92
CA LYS A 21 18.37 9.54 -25.96
C LYS A 21 19.00 9.88 -24.60
N ALA A 22 18.18 10.24 -23.61
CA ALA A 22 18.67 10.49 -22.27
C ALA A 22 19.43 9.26 -21.79
N PRO A 23 20.59 9.41 -21.12
CA PRO A 23 21.24 8.28 -20.49
C PRO A 23 20.21 7.62 -19.57
N ARG A 24 19.94 6.32 -19.81
CA ARG A 24 19.09 5.56 -18.90
C ARG A 24 19.73 5.65 -17.53
N ALA A 25 18.94 6.04 -16.53
CA ALA A 25 19.39 5.97 -15.15
C ALA A 25 19.93 4.55 -14.90
N VAL A 26 21.10 4.46 -14.29
CA VAL A 26 21.66 3.17 -13.87
C VAL A 26 20.76 2.69 -12.74
N VAL A 27 19.78 1.86 -13.09
CA VAL A 27 18.91 1.18 -12.12
C VAL A 27 19.71 0.02 -11.57
N ARG A 28 19.83 -0.06 -10.25
CA ARG A 28 20.46 -1.21 -9.61
C ARG A 28 19.65 -2.47 -9.95
N PRO A 29 20.27 -3.64 -10.13
CA PRO A 29 19.55 -4.85 -10.50
C PRO A 29 18.34 -5.15 -9.59
N GLU A 30 18.43 -4.85 -8.30
CA GLU A 30 17.38 -5.03 -7.28
C GLU A 30 16.16 -4.10 -7.43
N ASP A 31 16.34 -2.97 -8.11
CA ASP A 31 15.33 -1.93 -8.36
C ASP A 31 14.71 -2.06 -9.76
N ASN A 32 15.11 -3.07 -10.53
CA ASN A 32 14.49 -3.38 -11.80
C ASN A 32 13.02 -3.76 -11.59
N THR A 33 12.12 -3.16 -12.38
CA THR A 33 10.67 -3.38 -12.33
C THR A 33 10.28 -4.86 -12.29
N THR A 34 10.98 -5.72 -13.03
CA THR A 34 10.72 -7.16 -13.04
C THR A 34 10.98 -7.80 -11.68
N GLU A 35 12.05 -7.42 -10.99
CA GLU A 35 12.38 -7.94 -9.67
C GLU A 35 11.44 -7.37 -8.60
N LEU A 36 11.05 -6.09 -8.72
CA LEU A 36 10.04 -5.49 -7.84
C LEU A 36 8.67 -6.16 -7.98
N LEU A 37 8.23 -6.47 -9.21
CA LEU A 37 6.98 -7.18 -9.47
C LEU A 37 6.98 -8.57 -8.85
N LYS A 38 8.08 -9.32 -8.96
CA LYS A 38 8.22 -10.63 -8.31
C LYS A 38 8.20 -10.51 -6.78
N LYS A 39 8.86 -9.50 -6.21
CA LYS A 39 8.84 -9.24 -4.75
C LYS A 39 7.42 -8.89 -4.28
N ALA A 40 6.71 -8.05 -5.01
CA ALA A 40 5.32 -7.68 -4.70
C ALA A 40 4.39 -8.89 -4.81
N ALA A 41 4.48 -9.67 -5.89
CA ALA A 41 3.72 -10.91 -6.04
C ALA A 41 3.96 -11.86 -4.87
N ARG A 42 5.23 -12.10 -4.49
CA ARG A 42 5.56 -12.93 -3.31
C ARG A 42 5.07 -12.35 -1.99
N ALA A 43 5.02 -11.02 -1.84
CA ALA A 43 4.52 -10.39 -0.63
C ALA A 43 2.99 -10.50 -0.52
N LEU A 44 2.29 -10.41 -1.65
CA LEU A 44 0.84 -10.53 -1.75
C LEU A 44 0.36 -11.99 -1.71
N ASP A 45 1.17 -12.92 -2.21
CA ASP A 45 0.89 -14.37 -2.25
C ASP A 45 1.30 -15.08 -0.95
N LYS A 46 2.06 -14.40 -0.08
CA LYS A 46 2.35 -14.95 1.25
C LYS A 46 1.05 -15.00 2.05
N PRO A 47 0.68 -16.19 2.57
CA PRO A 47 -0.34 -16.26 3.59
C PRO A 47 0.03 -15.27 4.70
N GLY A 48 -0.95 -14.54 5.22
CA GLY A 48 -0.74 -13.61 6.32
C GLY A 48 -0.01 -14.30 7.49
N ILE A 49 0.60 -13.49 8.36
CA ILE A 49 1.28 -14.02 9.55
C ILE A 49 0.27 -14.80 10.39
N ASP A 50 0.63 -16.02 10.78
CA ASP A 50 -0.20 -16.85 11.64
C ASP A 50 -0.59 -16.08 12.91
N ARG A 51 -1.87 -16.13 13.29
CA ARG A 51 -2.37 -15.34 14.42
C ARG A 51 -1.74 -15.75 15.75
N SER A 52 -1.38 -17.01 15.93
CA SER A 52 -0.63 -17.48 17.11
C SER A 52 0.76 -16.85 17.21
N VAL A 53 1.30 -16.37 16.08
CA VAL A 53 2.58 -15.64 16.04
C VAL A 53 2.37 -14.17 16.44
N VAL A 54 1.24 -13.55 16.07
CA VAL A 54 0.92 -12.15 16.39
C VAL A 54 0.43 -11.99 17.83
N PHE A 55 -0.48 -12.85 18.28
CA PHE A 55 -1.07 -12.81 19.62
C PHE A 55 -0.35 -13.82 20.53
N ARG A 56 0.74 -13.37 21.19
CA ARG A 56 1.53 -14.19 22.11
C ARG A 56 1.38 -13.74 23.57
N GLY A 57 1.57 -14.69 24.49
CA GLY A 57 1.65 -14.43 25.92
C GLY A 57 0.32 -14.53 26.67
N PRO A 58 0.35 -14.36 28.01
CA PRO A 58 -0.79 -14.65 28.89
C PRO A 58 -2.02 -13.77 28.66
N ASN A 59 -1.87 -12.65 27.95
CA ASN A 59 -2.95 -11.70 27.65
C ASN A 59 -3.42 -11.75 26.19
N ALA A 60 -3.01 -12.73 25.39
CA ALA A 60 -3.36 -12.82 23.96
C ALA A 60 -4.87 -12.66 23.70
N ALA A 61 -5.72 -13.25 24.56
CA ALA A 61 -7.18 -13.15 24.46
C ALA A 61 -7.75 -11.73 24.68
N ARG A 62 -6.97 -10.81 25.24
CA ARG A 62 -7.37 -9.40 25.46
C ARG A 62 -6.90 -8.47 24.34
N ILE A 63 -6.06 -8.95 23.42
CA ILE A 63 -5.57 -8.18 22.29
C ILE A 63 -6.55 -8.36 21.13
N PHE A 64 -6.92 -7.24 20.50
CA PHE A 64 -7.83 -7.23 19.36
C PHE A 64 -7.16 -6.55 18.17
N ALA A 65 -7.38 -7.08 16.97
CA ALA A 65 -7.04 -6.41 15.73
C ALA A 65 -8.24 -5.58 15.24
N TYR A 66 -7.95 -4.49 14.52
CA TYR A 66 -8.97 -3.62 13.95
C TYR A 66 -8.70 -3.43 12.45
N SER A 67 -9.74 -3.52 11.63
CA SER A 67 -9.70 -3.22 10.20
C SER A 67 -10.91 -2.39 9.79
N ALA A 68 -10.78 -1.63 8.70
CA ALA A 68 -11.90 -0.84 8.19
C ALA A 68 -13.02 -1.75 7.68
N TYR A 69 -14.28 -1.39 7.95
CA TYR A 69 -15.42 -2.09 7.37
C TYR A 69 -15.63 -1.60 5.93
N PRO A 70 -15.53 -2.47 4.90
CA PRO A 70 -15.49 -2.02 3.51
C PRO A 70 -16.81 -1.41 3.01
N GLN A 71 -17.93 -1.71 3.66
CA GLN A 71 -19.25 -1.21 3.24
C GLN A 71 -19.62 0.14 3.89
N ASP A 72 -19.10 0.43 5.09
CA ASP A 72 -19.30 1.70 5.80
C ASP A 72 -17.97 2.11 6.46
N PRO A 73 -17.25 3.10 5.89
CA PRO A 73 -15.97 3.57 6.44
C PRO A 73 -16.06 4.21 7.83
N THR A 74 -17.26 4.52 8.32
CA THR A 74 -17.47 4.98 9.71
C THR A 74 -17.37 3.84 10.73
N GLN A 75 -17.34 2.60 10.25
CA GLN A 75 -17.27 1.38 11.05
C GLN A 75 -15.92 0.67 10.90
N VAL A 76 -15.60 -0.11 11.92
CA VAL A 76 -14.43 -0.98 11.97
C VAL A 76 -14.86 -2.39 12.37
N ILE A 77 -14.13 -3.38 11.86
CA ILE A 77 -14.20 -4.76 12.29
C ILE A 77 -13.18 -4.93 13.42
N ARG A 78 -13.65 -5.31 14.61
CA ARG A 78 -12.80 -5.77 15.70
C ARG A 78 -12.71 -7.29 15.64
N GLU A 79 -11.49 -7.82 15.61
CA GLU A 79 -11.23 -9.26 15.57
C GLU A 79 -10.48 -9.72 16.82
N ALA A 80 -10.97 -10.78 17.45
CA ALA A 80 -10.36 -11.42 18.61
C ALA A 80 -9.27 -12.43 18.20
N ALA A 81 -8.47 -12.88 19.17
CA ALA A 81 -7.40 -13.86 18.94
C ALA A 81 -7.91 -15.21 18.38
N ASP A 82 -9.16 -15.59 18.69
CA ASP A 82 -9.83 -16.79 18.17
C ASP A 82 -10.43 -16.59 16.75
N GLY A 83 -10.31 -15.39 16.18
CA GLY A 83 -10.84 -15.05 14.86
C GLY A 83 -12.29 -14.54 14.87
N THR A 84 -12.93 -14.43 16.03
CA THR A 84 -14.28 -13.84 16.13
C THR A 84 -14.25 -12.37 15.71
N LYS A 85 -15.13 -12.00 14.77
CA LYS A 85 -15.25 -10.65 14.21
C LYS A 85 -16.53 -9.98 14.66
N VAL A 86 -16.42 -8.72 15.08
CA VAL A 86 -17.57 -7.87 15.46
C VAL A 86 -17.43 -6.52 14.75
N ILE A 87 -18.49 -6.08 14.09
CA ILE A 87 -18.54 -4.75 13.46
C ILE A 87 -18.97 -3.72 14.51
N GLY A 88 -18.39 -2.54 14.48
CA GLY A 88 -18.69 -1.47 15.42
C GLY A 88 -18.08 -0.14 15.02
N ARG A 89 -18.13 0.84 15.93
CA ARG A 89 -17.49 2.15 15.76
C ARG A 89 -16.49 2.41 16.88
N LEU A 90 -15.47 3.20 16.59
CA LEU A 90 -14.63 3.81 17.61
C LEU A 90 -15.29 5.13 18.05
N VAL A 91 -15.74 5.19 19.30
CA VAL A 91 -16.35 6.36 19.92
C VAL A 91 -15.55 6.67 21.17
N ASP A 92 -14.99 7.89 21.26
CA ASP A 92 -14.13 8.34 22.36
C ASP A 92 -12.95 7.39 22.64
N GLY A 93 -12.33 6.88 21.56
CA GLY A 93 -11.23 5.91 21.64
C GLY A 93 -11.64 4.51 22.09
N ARG A 94 -12.95 4.23 22.25
CA ARG A 94 -13.48 2.93 22.67
C ARG A 94 -14.30 2.29 21.57
N PHE A 95 -14.09 1.00 21.37
CA PHE A 95 -14.92 0.23 20.45
C PHE A 95 -16.32 0.00 21.01
N ARG A 96 -17.34 0.36 20.23
CA ARG A 96 -18.76 0.12 20.50
C ARG A 96 -19.29 -0.79 19.41
N ALA A 97 -19.68 -2.02 19.77
CA ALA A 97 -20.27 -2.95 18.82
C ALA A 97 -21.57 -2.37 18.24
N SER A 98 -21.72 -2.46 16.92
CA SER A 98 -23.00 -2.23 16.27
C SER A 98 -23.96 -3.30 16.76
N LYS A 99 -25.11 -2.92 17.32
CA LYS A 99 -26.19 -3.89 17.48
C LYS A 99 -26.62 -4.34 16.08
N ALA A 100 -26.69 -5.65 15.87
CA ALA A 100 -27.36 -6.23 14.71
C ALA A 100 -28.85 -5.84 14.72
#